data_AF-A0A8T0F645-F1
#
_entry.id   AF-A0A8T0F645-F1
#
_cell.length_a   1.000
_cell.length_b   1.000
_cell.length_c   1.000
_cell.angle_alpha   90.00
_cell.angle_beta   90.00
_cell.angle_gamma   90.00
#
_symmetry.space_group_name_H-M   'P 1'
#
loop_
_entity.id
_entity.type
_entity.pdbx_description
1 polymer ?
#
loop_
_entity_poly.entity_id
_entity_poly.type
_entity_poly.pdbx_seq_one_letter_code
_entity_poly.pdbx_strand_id
1 'polypeptide(L)'
;MSVGVSNYFRSWWSVFDLLMFSMFLLTEILWLSVYAINLFWEYDIHNSNRMCWYWHHPILIGEGIYATASVMAFSRLLLWFQVNSRLGPLGTSIKYMMVNVFQFFMLFFIIMLAFATGINSIYKNYKDSSRVVEDEVLEQPEAFLTLKNTFKNLFWAIFGMGEPDFAQIVVGNMSMNGSNITNEDHEHLFTEGVGYTLWGFYHMVTVVVLLNMLIAMMTESYQRVQTNADMEWKFACSTLWLSIFDYHSVVPPPFNLIPSMHRITIGIRWIITFFKGKENISDVPGKISWSIKRCCYWETEIDYSARKAEEEKYEKLIVQLIRRYLHCKEITSRCTELPNISNDFKDKLKEEITQELGRSLKLYTRRYTRRNRTVRNRKNNEVRGNDVEPNYQNIPPNNCNC
;
A
#
# COMPACT_ATOMS: atom_id res chain seq x y z
N MET A 1 10.40 -23.89 5.87
CA MET A 1 10.97 -23.02 6.94
C MET A 1 9.89 -22.83 7.99
N SER A 2 10.16 -23.09 9.28
CA SER A 2 9.28 -22.58 10.34
C SER A 2 9.51 -21.08 10.44
N VAL A 3 8.57 -20.31 9.91
CA VAL A 3 8.60 -18.85 10.02
C VAL A 3 8.49 -18.52 11.51
N GLY A 4 9.51 -17.88 12.08
CA GLY A 4 9.48 -17.49 13.49
C GLY A 4 8.28 -16.57 13.79
N VAL A 5 7.81 -16.57 15.04
CA VAL A 5 6.59 -15.84 15.49
C VAL A 5 6.60 -14.38 15.03
N SER A 6 7.75 -13.69 15.14
CA SER A 6 7.91 -12.30 14.70
C SER A 6 7.66 -12.11 13.19
N ASN A 7 8.13 -13.05 12.35
CA ASN A 7 7.94 -12.96 10.91
C ASN A 7 6.50 -13.31 10.49
N TYR A 8 5.79 -14.13 11.28
CA TYR A 8 4.38 -14.45 11.04
C TYR A 8 3.49 -13.22 11.26
N PHE A 9 3.65 -12.52 12.39
CA PHE A 9 2.85 -11.34 12.73
C PHE A 9 3.14 -10.10 11.86
N ARG A 10 4.26 -10.09 11.13
CA ARG A 10 4.58 -9.01 10.19
C ARG A 10 3.66 -9.02 8.95
N SER A 11 3.05 -10.15 8.63
CA SER A 11 2.12 -10.27 7.50
C SER A 11 0.69 -9.97 7.94
N TRP A 12 0.10 -8.91 7.38
CA TRP A 12 -1.31 -8.55 7.63
C TRP A 12 -2.27 -9.70 7.32
N TRP A 13 -2.03 -10.44 6.24
CA TRP A 13 -2.85 -11.59 5.85
C TRP A 13 -2.76 -12.75 6.83
N SER A 14 -1.61 -12.93 7.48
CA SER A 14 -1.43 -13.96 8.50
C SER A 14 -2.16 -13.60 9.80
N VAL A 15 -2.17 -12.32 10.18
CA VAL A 15 -2.97 -11.82 11.31
C VAL A 15 -4.46 -11.97 11.01
N PHE A 16 -4.89 -11.64 9.79
CA PHE A 16 -6.28 -11.81 9.34
C PHE A 16 -6.72 -13.28 9.41
N ASP A 17 -5.89 -14.20 8.93
CA ASP A 17 -6.18 -15.65 9.00
C ASP A 17 -6.22 -16.16 10.44
N LEU A 18 -5.28 -15.72 11.28
CA LEU A 18 -5.26 -16.08 12.69
C LEU A 18 -6.55 -15.64 13.38
N LEU A 19 -6.99 -14.41 13.11
CA LEU A 19 -8.24 -13.88 13.64
C LEU A 19 -9.44 -14.70 13.16
N MET A 20 -9.53 -14.98 11.85
CA MET A 20 -10.60 -15.80 11.26
C MET A 20 -10.66 -17.20 11.88
N PHE A 21 -9.54 -17.92 11.93
CA PHE A 21 -9.50 -19.26 12.52
C PHE A 21 -9.77 -19.23 14.03
N SER A 22 -9.31 -18.21 14.75
CA SER A 22 -9.61 -18.06 16.17
C SER A 22 -11.10 -17.86 16.43
N MET A 23 -11.81 -17.11 15.57
CA MET A 23 -13.25 -16.92 15.68
C MET A 23 -14.01 -18.23 15.40
N PHE A 24 -13.62 -18.99 14.36
CA PHE A 24 -14.22 -20.31 14.12
C PHE A 24 -13.98 -21.26 15.29
N LEU A 25 -12.76 -21.33 15.81
CA LEU A 25 -12.44 -22.17 16.97
C LEU A 25 -13.24 -21.75 18.21
N LEU A 26 -13.40 -20.43 18.43
CA LEU A 26 -14.18 -19.92 19.54
C LEU A 26 -15.66 -20.32 19.43
N THR A 27 -16.26 -20.26 18.24
CA THR A 27 -17.62 -20.75 18.00
C THR A 27 -17.73 -22.25 18.33
N GLU A 28 -16.83 -23.08 17.80
CA GLU A 28 -16.87 -24.53 18.03
C GLU A 28 -16.71 -24.86 19.53
N ILE A 29 -15.84 -24.14 20.25
CA ILE A 29 -15.67 -24.30 21.70
C ILE A 29 -16.96 -23.92 22.44
N LEU A 30 -17.63 -22.83 22.06
CA LEU A 30 -18.89 -22.41 22.68
C LEU A 30 -19.99 -23.46 22.46
N TRP A 31 -20.14 -23.98 21.25
CA TRP A 31 -21.14 -25.01 20.97
C TRP A 31 -20.81 -26.34 21.64
N LEU A 32 -19.53 -26.75 21.65
CA LEU A 32 -19.09 -27.95 22.36
C LEU A 32 -19.31 -27.81 23.87
N SER A 33 -19.10 -26.62 24.45
CA SER A 33 -19.35 -26.39 25.88
C SER A 33 -20.82 -26.57 26.23
N VAL A 34 -21.75 -26.09 25.39
CA VAL A 34 -23.19 -26.28 25.60
C VAL A 34 -23.59 -27.75 25.41
N TYR A 35 -23.05 -28.41 24.39
CA TYR A 35 -23.26 -29.84 24.18
C TYR A 35 -22.78 -30.68 25.39
N ALA A 36 -21.60 -30.37 25.92
CA ALA A 36 -21.06 -31.03 27.11
C ALA A 36 -21.94 -30.78 28.34
N ILE A 37 -22.41 -29.54 28.56
CA ILE A 37 -23.31 -29.23 29.67
C ILE A 37 -24.61 -30.04 29.57
N ASN A 38 -25.21 -30.12 28.38
CA ASN A 38 -26.42 -30.91 28.15
C ASN A 38 -26.18 -32.40 28.42
N LEU A 39 -25.00 -32.91 28.05
CA LEU A 39 -24.63 -34.32 28.27
C LEU A 39 -24.37 -34.65 29.74
N PHE A 40 -23.70 -33.78 30.49
CA PHE A 40 -23.31 -34.03 31.89
C PHE A 40 -24.39 -33.70 32.91
N TRP A 41 -25.27 -32.74 32.63
CA TRP A 41 -26.24 -32.20 33.60
C TRP A 41 -27.70 -32.49 33.25
N GLU A 42 -27.96 -33.29 32.21
CA GLU A 42 -29.32 -33.66 31.73
C GLU A 42 -30.26 -32.45 31.63
N TYR A 43 -29.69 -31.32 31.21
CA TYR A 43 -30.41 -30.06 31.08
C TYR A 43 -30.84 -29.91 29.61
N ASP A 44 -32.15 -29.84 29.36
CA ASP A 44 -32.70 -29.81 28.00
C ASP A 44 -32.71 -28.37 27.42
N ILE A 45 -31.53 -27.77 27.24
CA ILE A 45 -31.39 -26.44 26.62
C ILE A 45 -31.88 -26.48 25.16
N HIS A 46 -31.66 -27.60 24.47
CA HIS A 46 -31.94 -27.70 23.03
C HIS A 46 -33.43 -27.72 22.69
N ASN A 47 -34.31 -28.25 23.56
CA ASN A 47 -35.77 -28.18 23.34
C ASN A 47 -36.41 -26.88 23.82
N SER A 48 -35.67 -26.00 24.51
CA SER A 48 -36.24 -24.73 24.96
C SER A 48 -36.46 -23.79 23.77
N ASN A 49 -37.59 -23.08 23.74
CA ASN A 49 -37.91 -22.12 22.68
C ASN A 49 -36.84 -21.01 22.64
N ARG A 50 -36.26 -20.78 21.46
CA ARG A 50 -35.22 -19.77 21.20
C ARG A 50 -35.57 -18.38 21.73
N MET A 51 -36.86 -18.02 21.71
CA MET A 51 -37.35 -16.72 22.17
C MET A 51 -37.19 -16.51 23.68
N CYS A 52 -37.01 -17.58 24.45
CA CYS A 52 -36.81 -17.54 25.90
C CYS A 52 -35.33 -17.44 26.30
N TRP A 53 -34.40 -17.45 25.35
CA TRP A 53 -32.97 -17.40 25.65
C TRP A 53 -32.54 -15.99 26.05
N TYR A 54 -31.71 -15.90 27.09
CA TYR A 54 -31.07 -14.64 27.46
C TYR A 54 -30.15 -14.15 26.32
N TRP A 55 -29.99 -12.83 26.20
CA TRP A 55 -29.17 -12.20 25.15
C TRP A 55 -27.70 -12.66 25.11
N HIS A 56 -27.17 -13.14 26.23
CA HIS A 56 -25.80 -13.62 26.38
C HIS A 56 -25.70 -15.16 26.32
N HIS A 57 -26.72 -15.84 25.80
CA HIS A 57 -26.70 -17.29 25.65
C HIS A 57 -25.51 -17.73 24.76
N PRO A 58 -24.68 -18.72 25.16
CA PRO A 58 -23.46 -19.08 24.43
C PRO A 58 -23.70 -19.48 22.97
N ILE A 59 -24.84 -20.10 22.66
CA ILE A 59 -25.21 -20.42 21.27
C ILE A 59 -25.41 -19.15 20.43
N LEU A 60 -26.12 -18.14 20.95
CA LEU A 60 -26.37 -16.87 20.23
C LEU A 60 -25.08 -16.09 19.98
N ILE A 61 -24.20 -16.05 20.99
CA ILE A 61 -22.87 -15.44 20.84
C ILE A 61 -22.05 -16.20 19.79
N GLY A 62 -22.06 -17.54 19.85
CA GLY A 62 -21.38 -18.40 18.91
C GLY A 62 -21.84 -18.20 17.46
N GLU A 63 -23.15 -18.10 17.22
CA GLU A 63 -23.73 -17.80 15.91
C GLU A 63 -23.32 -16.42 15.38
N GLY A 64 -23.30 -15.39 16.24
CA GLY A 64 -22.85 -14.04 15.85
C GLY A 64 -21.37 -14.02 15.46
N ILE A 65 -20.52 -14.70 16.23
CA ILE A 65 -19.10 -14.86 15.92
C ILE A 65 -18.92 -15.67 14.62
N TYR A 66 -19.71 -16.73 14.43
CA TYR A 66 -19.67 -17.58 13.23
C TYR A 66 -20.05 -16.80 11.97
N ALA A 67 -21.10 -15.98 12.05
CA ALA A 67 -21.53 -15.13 10.94
C ALA A 67 -20.42 -14.13 10.57
N THR A 68 -19.78 -13.52 11.57
CA THR A 68 -18.65 -12.60 11.37
C THR A 68 -17.45 -13.32 10.75
N ALA A 69 -17.08 -14.50 11.26
CA ALA A 69 -16.01 -15.34 10.75
C ALA A 69 -16.27 -15.79 9.30
N SER A 70 -17.53 -16.07 8.96
CA SER A 70 -17.94 -16.42 7.59
C SER A 70 -17.75 -15.27 6.62
N VAL A 71 -18.10 -14.04 6.99
CA VAL A 71 -17.82 -12.83 6.19
C VAL A 71 -16.31 -12.67 5.98
N MET A 72 -15.50 -12.87 7.02
CA MET A 72 -14.04 -12.85 6.90
C MET A 72 -13.51 -13.94 5.96
N ALA A 73 -14.08 -15.15 6.03
CA ALA A 73 -13.71 -16.26 5.15
C ALA A 73 -14.01 -15.94 3.68
N PHE A 74 -15.18 -15.38 3.37
CA PHE A 74 -15.50 -14.92 2.00
C PHE A 74 -14.62 -13.76 1.56
N SER A 75 -14.28 -12.83 2.46
CA SER A 75 -13.37 -11.72 2.18
C SER A 75 -11.96 -12.20 1.79
N ARG A 76 -11.57 -13.42 2.18
CA ARG A 76 -10.31 -14.04 1.74
C ARG A 76 -10.24 -14.23 0.23
N LEU A 77 -11.37 -14.29 -0.47
CA LEU A 77 -11.41 -14.34 -1.93
C LEU A 77 -10.79 -13.09 -2.58
N LEU A 78 -10.66 -11.96 -1.87
CA LEU A 78 -9.94 -10.78 -2.34
C LEU A 78 -8.45 -11.07 -2.63
N LEU A 79 -7.87 -12.15 -2.12
CA LEU A 79 -6.53 -12.59 -2.52
C LEU A 79 -6.44 -12.95 -4.01
N TRP A 80 -7.52 -13.43 -4.62
CA TRP A 80 -7.54 -13.69 -6.06
C TRP A 80 -7.31 -12.42 -6.88
N PHE A 81 -7.75 -11.26 -6.36
CA PHE A 81 -7.49 -9.99 -7.01
C PHE A 81 -6.00 -9.62 -7.03
N GLN A 82 -5.20 -10.12 -6.07
CA GLN A 82 -3.75 -9.91 -6.04
C GLN A 82 -3.01 -10.73 -7.10
N VAL A 83 -3.60 -11.82 -7.57
CA VAL A 83 -3.00 -12.63 -8.65
C VAL A 83 -3.28 -12.00 -10.02
N ASN A 84 -4.39 -11.28 -10.16
CA ASN A 84 -4.77 -10.63 -11.41
C ASN A 84 -3.90 -9.39 -11.69
N SER A 85 -3.34 -9.31 -12.90
CA SER A 85 -2.49 -8.20 -13.32
C SER A 85 -3.17 -6.84 -13.40
N ARG A 86 -4.49 -6.79 -13.57
CA ARG A 86 -5.26 -5.52 -13.61
C ARG A 86 -5.70 -5.08 -12.21
N LEU A 87 -6.15 -6.02 -11.38
CA LEU A 87 -6.72 -5.73 -10.06
C LEU A 87 -5.66 -5.70 -8.95
N GLY A 88 -4.50 -6.33 -9.17
CA GLY A 88 -3.43 -6.44 -8.19
C GLY A 88 -2.82 -5.09 -7.79
N PRO A 89 -2.40 -4.23 -8.75
CA PRO A 89 -1.92 -2.89 -8.45
C PRO A 89 -2.97 -2.02 -7.74
N LEU A 90 -4.24 -2.16 -8.13
CA LEU A 90 -5.36 -1.45 -7.48
C LEU A 90 -5.52 -1.89 -6.01
N GLY A 91 -5.54 -3.19 -5.75
CA GLY A 91 -5.63 -3.74 -4.39
C GLY A 91 -4.42 -3.35 -3.53
N THR A 92 -3.23 -3.31 -4.13
CA THR A 92 -2.00 -2.85 -3.46
C THR A 92 -2.10 -1.37 -3.09
N SER A 93 -2.63 -0.53 -3.99
CA SER A 93 -2.82 0.89 -3.73
C SER A 93 -3.79 1.14 -2.56
N ILE A 94 -4.91 0.41 -2.52
CA ILE A 94 -5.89 0.50 -1.43
C ILE A 94 -5.22 0.22 -0.08
N LYS A 95 -4.40 -0.84 0.03
CA LYS A 95 -3.72 -1.21 1.28
C LYS A 95 -2.94 -0.04 1.90
N TYR A 96 -2.21 0.75 1.10
CA TYR A 96 -1.45 1.88 1.61
C TYR A 96 -2.31 3.10 1.89
N MET A 97 -3.38 3.30 1.11
CA MET A 97 -4.34 4.38 1.36
C MET A 97 -5.13 4.16 2.66
N MET A 98 -5.35 2.92 3.08
CA MET A 98 -6.10 2.59 4.31
C MET A 98 -5.52 3.25 5.57
N VAL A 99 -4.20 3.52 5.62
CA VAL A 99 -3.59 4.23 6.77
C VAL A 99 -4.10 5.67 6.85
N ASN A 100 -4.16 6.38 5.73
CA ASN A 100 -4.68 7.74 5.68
C ASN A 100 -6.19 7.77 5.96
N VAL A 101 -6.93 6.77 5.43
CA VAL A 101 -8.36 6.60 5.70
C VAL A 101 -8.63 6.41 7.19
N PHE A 102 -7.84 5.57 7.87
CA PHE A 102 -7.99 5.34 9.30
C PHE A 102 -7.74 6.60 10.13
N GLN A 103 -6.71 7.38 9.78
CA GLN A 103 -6.44 8.67 10.42
C GLN A 103 -7.62 9.64 10.26
N PHE A 104 -8.23 9.66 9.08
CA PHE A 104 -9.43 10.45 8.84
C PHE A 104 -10.64 9.95 9.65
N PHE A 105 -10.85 8.64 9.73
CA PHE A 105 -11.92 8.07 10.58
C PHE A 105 -11.73 8.40 12.06
N MET A 106 -10.50 8.51 12.54
CA MET A 106 -10.22 8.97 13.91
C MET A 106 -10.66 10.42 14.14
N LEU A 107 -10.34 11.33 13.21
CA LEU A 107 -10.83 12.71 13.25
C LEU A 107 -12.37 12.75 13.22
N PHE A 108 -12.96 11.98 12.31
CA PHE A 108 -14.40 11.84 12.18
C PHE A 108 -15.07 11.34 13.46
N PHE A 109 -14.49 10.31 14.10
CA PHE A 109 -14.98 9.76 15.36
C PHE A 109 -14.93 10.76 16.51
N ILE A 110 -13.87 11.58 16.61
CA ILE A 110 -13.77 12.65 17.61
C ILE A 110 -14.89 13.66 17.43
N ILE A 111 -15.13 14.10 16.18
CA ILE A 111 -16.19 15.06 15.86
C ILE A 111 -17.56 14.45 16.19
N MET A 112 -17.81 13.20 15.81
CA MET A 112 -19.05 12.51 16.12
C MET A 112 -19.29 12.41 17.63
N LEU A 113 -18.27 12.09 18.44
CA LEU A 113 -18.40 12.07 19.89
C LEU A 113 -18.72 13.45 20.48
N ALA A 114 -18.10 14.51 19.96
CA ALA A 114 -18.38 15.87 20.40
C ALA A 114 -19.84 16.27 20.12
N PHE A 115 -20.36 15.98 18.93
CA PHE A 115 -21.76 16.22 18.60
C PHE A 115 -22.71 15.29 19.35
N ALA A 116 -22.38 14.01 19.52
CA ALA A 116 -23.19 13.05 20.24
C ALA A 116 -23.38 13.46 21.71
N THR A 117 -22.32 13.92 22.37
CA THR A 117 -22.41 14.41 23.74
C THR A 117 -23.15 15.74 23.85
N GLY A 118 -22.92 16.67 22.90
CA GLY A 118 -23.64 17.95 22.86
C GLY A 118 -25.14 17.80 22.64
N ILE A 119 -25.53 17.03 21.64
CA ILE A 119 -26.94 16.72 21.35
C ILE A 119 -27.55 15.94 22.52
N ASN A 120 -26.94 14.84 22.96
CA ASN A 120 -27.49 14.06 24.07
C ASN A 120 -27.70 14.88 25.34
N SER A 121 -26.81 15.84 25.64
CA SER A 121 -26.97 16.71 26.81
C SER A 121 -28.22 17.57 26.78
N ILE A 122 -28.74 17.92 25.60
CA ILE A 122 -29.99 18.66 25.42
C ILE A 122 -31.17 17.70 25.54
N TYR A 123 -31.18 16.63 24.73
CA TYR A 123 -32.35 15.75 24.59
C TYR A 123 -32.57 14.81 25.78
N LYS A 124 -31.55 14.47 26.58
CA LYS A 124 -31.71 13.61 27.77
C LYS A 124 -32.72 14.14 28.79
N ASN A 125 -32.96 15.45 28.82
CA ASN A 125 -33.88 16.08 29.76
C ASN A 125 -35.36 15.97 29.32
N TYR A 126 -35.59 15.58 28.06
CA TYR A 126 -36.91 15.36 27.47
C TYR A 126 -37.30 13.88 27.48
N LYS A 127 -36.62 13.07 28.28
CA LYS A 127 -36.93 11.66 28.42
C LYS A 127 -38.35 11.50 28.99
N ASP A 128 -39.11 10.56 28.44
CA ASP A 128 -40.46 10.23 28.87
C ASP A 128 -41.46 11.41 28.69
N SER A 129 -41.14 12.38 27.82
CA SER A 129 -42.07 13.46 27.45
C SER A 129 -43.00 13.01 26.32
N SER A 130 -44.31 13.23 26.53
CA SER A 130 -45.36 12.90 25.58
C SER A 130 -46.43 13.98 25.54
N ARG A 131 -46.87 14.32 24.32
CA ARG A 131 -47.92 15.31 24.07
C ARG A 131 -49.14 14.62 23.48
N VAL A 132 -50.31 14.86 24.05
CA VAL A 132 -51.58 14.39 23.47
C VAL A 132 -52.14 15.48 22.56
N VAL A 133 -52.30 15.19 21.28
CA VAL A 133 -52.91 16.07 20.26
C VAL A 133 -54.04 15.28 19.58
N GLU A 134 -55.29 15.78 19.67
CA GLU A 134 -56.45 15.20 18.98
C GLU A 134 -56.60 13.65 19.13
N ASP A 135 -56.44 13.14 20.36
CA ASP A 135 -56.46 11.71 20.74
C ASP A 135 -55.24 10.86 20.29
N GLU A 136 -54.24 11.44 19.62
CA GLU A 136 -52.95 10.81 19.34
C GLU A 136 -51.87 11.21 20.35
N VAL A 137 -51.10 10.24 20.84
CA VAL A 137 -49.97 10.47 21.75
C VAL A 137 -48.68 10.58 20.92
N LEU A 138 -48.15 11.79 20.83
CA LEU A 138 -46.82 12.05 20.27
C LEU A 138 -45.79 11.86 21.38
N GLU A 139 -44.96 10.84 21.26
CA GLU A 139 -43.85 10.58 22.19
C GLU A 139 -42.54 11.15 21.65
N GLN A 140 -41.67 11.62 22.53
CA GLN A 140 -40.34 12.08 22.15
C GLN A 140 -39.53 10.93 21.50
N PRO A 141 -38.95 11.14 20.30
CA PRO A 141 -38.11 10.14 19.66
C PRO A 141 -36.94 9.67 20.56
N GLU A 142 -36.74 8.35 20.65
CA GLU A 142 -35.61 7.77 21.40
C GLU A 142 -34.23 8.06 20.79
N ALA A 143 -34.20 8.79 19.68
CA ALA A 143 -33.05 8.94 18.82
C ALA A 143 -31.86 9.60 19.53
N PHE A 144 -32.11 10.62 20.36
CA PHE A 144 -31.09 11.43 21.03
C PHE A 144 -31.10 11.33 22.57
N LEU A 145 -31.99 10.51 23.13
CA LEU A 145 -32.17 10.40 24.59
C LEU A 145 -30.99 9.73 25.30
N THR A 146 -30.42 8.69 24.69
CA THR A 146 -29.24 7.99 25.22
C THR A 146 -28.02 8.25 24.34
N LEU A 147 -26.83 8.30 24.95
CA LEU A 147 -25.58 8.49 24.20
C LEU A 147 -25.39 7.41 23.12
N LYS A 148 -25.76 6.16 23.44
CA LYS A 148 -25.71 5.02 22.50
C LYS A 148 -26.61 5.23 21.30
N ASN A 149 -27.88 5.62 21.52
CA ASN A 149 -28.81 5.88 20.42
C ASN A 149 -28.38 7.11 19.62
N THR A 150 -27.94 8.17 20.30
CA THR A 150 -27.44 9.39 19.64
C THR A 150 -26.28 9.07 18.71
N PHE A 151 -25.31 8.29 19.17
CA PHE A 151 -24.19 7.83 18.35
C PHE A 151 -24.65 6.99 17.16
N LYS A 152 -25.55 6.03 17.37
CA LYS A 152 -26.12 5.19 16.31
C LYS A 152 -26.80 6.06 15.24
N ASN A 153 -27.62 7.03 15.63
CA ASN A 153 -28.37 7.86 14.69
C ASN A 153 -27.48 8.88 13.98
N LEU A 154 -26.51 9.48 14.66
CA LEU A 154 -25.50 10.32 14.00
C LEU A 154 -24.68 9.54 12.97
N PHE A 155 -24.32 8.29 13.26
CA PHE A 155 -23.64 7.43 12.30
C PHE A 155 -24.51 7.17 11.06
N TRP A 156 -25.78 6.80 11.24
CA TRP A 156 -26.67 6.53 10.11
C TRP A 156 -27.07 7.79 9.33
N ALA A 157 -27.06 8.95 9.98
CA ALA A 157 -27.34 10.24 9.34
C ALA A 157 -26.35 10.59 8.22
N ILE A 158 -25.09 10.12 8.30
CA ILE A 158 -24.10 10.30 7.22
C ILE A 158 -24.61 9.71 5.90
N PHE A 159 -25.33 8.60 5.98
CA PHE A 159 -25.88 7.87 4.83
C PHE A 159 -27.27 8.35 4.40
N GLY A 160 -27.77 9.44 5.00
CA GLY A 160 -29.10 9.97 4.69
C GLY A 160 -30.25 9.22 5.36
N MET A 161 -29.98 8.32 6.31
CA MET A 161 -31.01 7.63 7.11
C MET A 161 -31.35 8.37 8.41
N GLY A 162 -30.91 9.63 8.56
CA GLY A 162 -31.26 10.50 9.67
C GLY A 162 -32.50 11.31 9.31
N GLU A 163 -33.66 10.96 9.86
CA GLU A 163 -34.87 11.76 9.68
C GLU A 163 -34.72 13.09 10.44
N PRO A 164 -35.12 14.24 9.84
CA PRO A 164 -35.11 15.53 10.52
C PRO A 164 -35.94 15.52 11.81
N ASP A 165 -36.98 14.69 11.85
CA ASP A 165 -37.93 14.53 12.95
C ASP A 165 -37.25 14.03 14.23
N PHE A 166 -36.05 13.45 14.13
CA PHE A 166 -35.25 13.09 15.31
C PHE A 166 -34.85 14.30 16.16
N ALA A 167 -34.73 15.49 15.53
CA ALA A 167 -34.38 16.73 16.22
C ALA A 167 -35.61 17.48 16.78
N GLN A 168 -36.82 16.96 16.55
CA GLN A 168 -38.03 17.54 17.13
C GLN A 168 -38.04 17.33 18.65
N ILE A 169 -38.44 18.38 19.38
CA ILE A 169 -38.64 18.31 20.83
C ILE A 169 -40.13 18.35 21.11
N VAL A 170 -40.63 17.26 21.67
CA VAL A 170 -42.02 17.15 22.14
C VAL A 170 -42.04 17.55 23.61
N VAL A 171 -42.71 18.65 23.93
CA VAL A 171 -42.92 19.07 25.33
C VAL A 171 -44.24 18.48 25.81
N GLY A 172 -44.19 17.76 26.93
CA GLY A 172 -45.36 17.07 27.44
C GLY A 172 -46.36 18.00 28.12
N ASN A 173 -47.64 17.80 27.83
CA ASN A 173 -48.78 18.46 28.48
C ASN A 173 -49.43 17.58 29.59
N MET A 174 -48.81 16.43 29.88
CA MET A 174 -49.26 15.47 30.88
C MET A 174 -48.43 15.60 32.17
N SER A 175 -49.10 15.82 33.30
CA SER A 175 -48.46 15.84 34.62
C SER A 175 -48.01 14.44 35.05
N MET A 176 -46.89 14.34 35.79
CA MET A 176 -46.29 13.09 36.31
C MET A 176 -47.24 12.15 37.08
N ASN A 177 -48.42 12.63 37.51
CA ASN A 177 -49.43 11.83 38.22
C ASN A 177 -50.65 11.41 37.36
N GLY A 178 -50.59 11.57 36.03
CA GLY A 178 -51.43 10.82 35.09
C GLY A 178 -52.93 11.15 35.01
N SER A 179 -53.41 12.27 35.58
CA SER A 179 -54.85 12.56 35.58
C SER A 179 -55.28 13.95 35.12
N ASN A 180 -54.35 14.92 35.02
CA ASN A 180 -54.68 16.29 34.65
C ASN A 180 -53.85 16.71 33.43
N ILE A 181 -54.53 16.88 32.29
CA ILE A 181 -53.98 17.54 31.10
C ILE A 181 -53.92 19.04 31.43
N THR A 182 -52.72 19.60 31.48
CA THR A 182 -52.58 21.05 31.54
C THR A 182 -52.74 21.58 30.12
N ASN A 183 -53.74 22.44 29.89
CA ASN A 183 -53.96 23.10 28.60
C ASN A 183 -52.91 24.18 28.29
N GLU A 184 -51.82 24.24 29.07
CA GLU A 184 -50.72 25.18 28.84
C GLU A 184 -49.71 24.52 27.90
N ASP A 185 -49.78 24.91 26.62
CA ASP A 185 -48.78 24.54 25.63
C ASP A 185 -47.48 25.31 25.90
N HIS A 186 -46.57 24.68 26.64
CA HIS A 186 -45.21 25.20 26.81
C HIS A 186 -44.32 24.73 25.65
N GLU A 187 -44.07 25.59 24.68
CA GLU A 187 -43.15 25.29 23.59
C GLU A 187 -41.72 25.72 23.95
N HIS A 188 -40.79 24.76 23.95
CA HIS A 188 -39.37 25.03 24.18
C HIS A 188 -38.64 25.39 22.86
N LEU A 189 -39.14 26.41 22.16
CA LEU A 189 -38.69 26.88 20.84
C LEU A 189 -37.18 27.16 20.78
N PHE A 190 -36.59 27.71 21.85
CA PHE A 190 -35.15 27.97 21.89
C PHE A 190 -34.35 26.67 21.85
N THR A 191 -34.71 25.70 22.68
CA THR A 191 -34.01 24.41 22.78
C THR A 191 -34.18 23.59 21.50
N GLU A 192 -35.38 23.61 20.93
CA GLU A 192 -35.68 22.98 19.64
C GLU A 192 -34.87 23.61 18.50
N GLY A 193 -34.84 24.94 18.44
CA GLY A 193 -34.03 25.68 17.47
C GLY A 193 -32.53 25.36 17.57
N VAL A 194 -32.00 25.26 18.80
CA VAL A 194 -30.61 24.83 19.04
C VAL A 194 -30.42 23.38 18.61
N GLY A 195 -31.40 22.50 18.85
CA GLY A 195 -31.42 21.11 18.41
C GLY A 195 -31.30 20.95 16.89
N TYR A 196 -32.19 21.60 16.13
CA TYR A 196 -32.13 21.63 14.66
C TYR A 196 -30.85 22.28 14.14
N THR A 197 -30.36 23.33 14.80
CA THR A 197 -29.11 24.00 14.40
C THR A 197 -27.92 23.09 14.58
N LEU A 198 -27.79 22.39 15.72
CA LEU A 198 -26.71 21.44 15.97
C LEU A 198 -26.78 20.24 15.01
N TRP A 199 -27.98 19.75 14.73
CA TRP A 199 -28.20 18.67 13.77
C TRP A 199 -27.80 19.07 12.34
N GLY A 200 -28.27 20.23 11.87
CA GLY A 200 -27.89 20.75 10.56
C GLY A 200 -26.40 21.08 10.45
N PHE A 201 -25.81 21.64 11.51
CA PHE A 201 -24.38 21.93 11.56
C PHE A 201 -23.54 20.65 11.55
N TYR A 202 -23.98 19.58 12.24
CA TYR A 202 -23.36 18.26 12.15
C TYR A 202 -23.33 17.76 10.70
N HIS A 203 -24.45 17.85 9.96
CA HIS A 203 -24.50 17.45 8.54
C HIS A 203 -23.59 18.31 7.65
N MET A 204 -23.53 19.63 7.89
CA MET A 204 -22.63 20.50 7.15
C MET A 204 -21.17 20.11 7.37
N VAL A 205 -20.76 19.90 8.63
CA VAL A 205 -19.39 19.50 8.95
C VAL A 205 -19.06 18.11 8.40
N THR A 206 -19.94 17.12 8.60
CA THR A 206 -19.64 15.72 8.25
C THR A 206 -19.80 15.42 6.76
N VAL A 207 -20.93 15.78 6.15
CA VAL A 207 -21.25 15.42 4.77
C VAL A 207 -20.64 16.42 3.79
N VAL A 208 -20.69 17.73 4.07
CA VAL A 208 -20.19 18.74 3.12
C VAL A 208 -18.69 18.95 3.26
N VAL A 209 -18.15 19.02 4.48
CA VAL A 209 -16.72 19.31 4.67
C VAL A 209 -15.90 18.03 4.73
N LEU A 210 -16.16 17.17 5.71
CA LEU A 210 -15.33 15.99 5.98
C LEU A 210 -15.36 14.99 4.82
N LEU A 211 -16.54 14.62 4.28
CA LEU A 211 -16.63 13.68 3.16
C LEU A 211 -15.86 14.19 1.93
N ASN A 212 -16.03 15.47 1.57
CA ASN A 212 -15.31 16.07 0.44
C ASN A 212 -13.79 16.13 0.69
N MET A 213 -13.36 16.38 1.93
CA MET A 213 -11.96 16.31 2.31
C MET A 213 -11.40 14.88 2.22
N LEU A 214 -12.18 13.85 2.61
CA LEU A 214 -11.80 12.45 2.48
C LEU A 214 -11.57 12.07 1.02
N ILE A 215 -12.46 12.48 0.12
CA ILE A 215 -12.30 12.23 -1.33
C ILE A 215 -11.02 12.90 -1.85
N ALA A 216 -10.76 14.15 -1.45
CA ALA A 216 -9.55 14.87 -1.86
C ALA A 216 -8.28 14.17 -1.37
N MET A 217 -8.20 13.81 -0.08
CA MET A 217 -7.06 13.09 0.50
C MET A 217 -6.87 11.70 -0.13
N MET A 218 -7.96 11.00 -0.42
CA MET A 218 -7.91 9.71 -1.11
C MET A 218 -7.35 9.85 -2.52
N THR A 219 -7.73 10.90 -3.24
CA THR A 219 -7.25 11.15 -4.60
C THR A 219 -5.75 11.47 -4.62
N GLU A 220 -5.28 12.35 -3.74
CA GLU A 220 -3.86 12.69 -3.62
C GLU A 220 -3.03 11.47 -3.20
N SER A 221 -3.50 10.72 -2.20
CA SER A 221 -2.79 9.53 -1.73
C SER A 221 -2.75 8.41 -2.77
N TYR A 222 -3.82 8.23 -3.56
CA TYR A 222 -3.85 7.29 -4.67
C TYR A 222 -2.77 7.63 -5.71
N GLN A 223 -2.70 8.88 -6.15
CA GLN A 223 -1.71 9.34 -7.13
C GLN A 223 -0.28 9.12 -6.63
N ARG A 224 -0.01 9.39 -5.34
CA ARG A 224 1.30 9.17 -4.72
C ARG A 224 1.70 7.70 -4.67
N VAL A 225 0.75 6.81 -4.36
CA VAL A 225 1.00 5.37 -4.20
C VAL A 225 1.11 4.66 -5.56
N GLN A 226 0.35 5.10 -6.55
CA GLN A 226 0.26 4.44 -7.86
C GLN A 226 1.61 4.33 -8.59
N THR A 227 2.53 5.29 -8.42
CA THR A 227 3.85 5.27 -9.10
C THR A 227 4.68 4.03 -8.76
N ASN A 228 4.58 3.53 -7.52
CA ASN A 228 5.32 2.34 -7.06
C ASN A 228 4.45 1.09 -6.94
N ALA A 229 3.13 1.23 -7.08
CA ALA A 229 2.16 0.16 -6.86
C ALA A 229 2.45 -1.08 -7.72
N ASP A 230 2.89 -0.91 -8.97
CA ASP A 230 3.23 -2.04 -9.85
C ASP A 230 4.44 -2.85 -9.36
N MET A 231 5.48 -2.18 -8.87
CA MET A 231 6.66 -2.85 -8.33
C MET A 231 6.31 -3.58 -7.03
N GLU A 232 5.56 -2.92 -6.16
CA GLU A 232 5.14 -3.51 -4.89
C GLU A 232 4.16 -4.67 -5.07
N TRP A 233 3.24 -4.55 -6.03
CA TRP A 233 2.34 -5.64 -6.42
C TRP A 233 3.15 -6.83 -6.94
N LYS A 234 4.11 -6.62 -7.84
CA LYS A 234 4.98 -7.70 -8.35
C LYS A 234 5.75 -8.36 -7.21
N PHE A 235 6.29 -7.58 -6.27
CA PHE A 235 6.98 -8.11 -5.10
C PHE A 235 6.05 -8.95 -4.20
N ALA A 236 4.83 -8.46 -3.94
CA ALA A 236 3.82 -9.18 -3.16
C ALA A 236 3.37 -10.47 -3.86
N CYS A 237 3.10 -10.41 -5.17
CA CYS A 237 2.72 -11.56 -5.98
C CYS A 237 3.84 -12.60 -6.03
N SER A 238 5.09 -12.20 -6.26
CA SER A 238 6.24 -13.12 -6.21
C SER A 238 6.42 -13.75 -4.83
N THR A 239 6.20 -12.99 -3.75
CA THR A 239 6.26 -13.54 -2.38
C THR A 239 5.15 -14.58 -2.14
N LEU A 240 3.95 -14.34 -2.66
CA LEU A 240 2.85 -15.31 -2.62
C LEU A 240 3.22 -16.59 -3.39
N TRP A 241 3.77 -16.47 -4.60
CA TRP A 241 4.24 -17.62 -5.39
C TRP A 241 5.35 -18.38 -4.68
N LEU A 242 6.33 -17.69 -4.10
CA LEU A 242 7.39 -18.31 -3.30
C LEU A 242 6.81 -19.10 -2.12
N SER A 243 5.78 -18.58 -1.45
CA SER A 243 5.13 -19.30 -0.35
C SER A 243 4.46 -20.61 -0.81
N ILE A 244 3.95 -20.66 -2.04
CA ILE A 244 3.36 -21.86 -2.63
C ILE A 244 4.46 -22.86 -3.00
N PHE A 245 5.58 -22.41 -3.56
CA PHE A 245 6.69 -23.29 -3.95
C PHE A 245 7.48 -23.85 -2.76
N ASP A 246 7.66 -23.06 -1.70
CA ASP A 246 8.39 -23.48 -0.50
C ASP A 246 7.58 -24.44 0.40
N TYR A 247 6.25 -24.45 0.29
CA TYR A 247 5.41 -25.39 1.02
C TYR A 247 5.42 -26.75 0.34
N HIS A 248 6.18 -27.70 0.90
CA HIS A 248 6.14 -29.12 0.53
C HIS A 248 4.82 -29.85 0.88
N SER A 249 3.73 -29.12 1.14
CA SER A 249 2.40 -29.73 1.23
C SER A 249 1.83 -29.78 -0.18
N VAL A 250 1.91 -30.96 -0.77
CA VAL A 250 1.52 -31.23 -2.18
C VAL A 250 0.00 -31.16 -2.37
N VAL A 251 -0.77 -30.94 -1.29
CA VAL A 251 -2.23 -31.09 -1.26
C VAL A 251 -2.92 -29.85 -0.69
N PRO A 252 -3.97 -29.32 -1.36
CA PRO A 252 -4.77 -28.23 -0.81
C PRO A 252 -5.61 -28.73 0.38
N PRO A 253 -5.97 -27.86 1.35
CA PRO A 253 -7.06 -28.17 2.30
C PRO A 253 -8.34 -28.53 1.53
N PRO A 254 -9.12 -29.54 1.97
CA PRO A 254 -9.01 -30.33 3.20
C PRO A 254 -8.04 -31.53 3.13
N PHE A 255 -7.50 -31.84 1.95
CA PHE A 255 -6.70 -33.04 1.72
C PHE A 255 -5.34 -33.04 2.44
N ASN A 256 -4.93 -31.90 3.00
CA ASN A 256 -3.78 -31.76 3.89
C ASN A 256 -3.96 -32.44 5.27
N LEU A 257 -5.18 -32.85 5.65
CA LEU A 257 -5.44 -33.57 6.90
C LEU A 257 -4.92 -35.02 6.88
N ILE A 258 -4.81 -35.64 5.71
CA ILE A 258 -4.35 -37.03 5.58
C ILE A 258 -2.83 -36.99 5.34
N PRO A 259 -2.00 -37.41 6.33
CA PRO A 259 -0.56 -37.45 6.13
C PRO A 259 -0.20 -38.41 4.98
N SER A 260 0.74 -38.01 4.13
CA SER A 260 1.21 -38.85 3.03
C SER A 260 1.68 -40.22 3.54
N MET A 261 1.25 -41.30 2.87
CA MET A 261 1.62 -42.69 3.19
C MET A 261 3.16 -42.88 3.27
N HIS A 262 3.91 -42.09 2.51
CA HIS A 262 5.38 -42.08 2.60
C HIS A 262 5.91 -41.53 3.93
N ARG A 263 5.28 -40.49 4.48
CA ARG A 263 5.66 -39.93 5.79
C ARG A 263 5.24 -40.84 6.94
N ILE A 264 4.08 -41.49 6.81
CA ILE A 264 3.61 -42.51 7.76
C ILE A 264 4.59 -43.69 7.80
N THR A 265 5.02 -44.21 6.64
CA THR A 265 5.98 -45.33 6.57
C THR A 265 7.37 -44.97 7.09
N ILE A 266 7.85 -43.74 6.87
CA ILE A 266 9.09 -43.25 7.49
C ILE A 266 8.92 -43.12 9.01
N GLY A 267 7.79 -42.59 9.49
CA GLY A 267 7.49 -42.48 10.92
C GLY A 267 7.42 -43.85 11.61
N ILE A 268 6.78 -44.82 10.98
CA ILE A 268 6.72 -46.22 11.45
C ILE A 268 8.12 -46.84 11.44
N ARG A 269 8.91 -46.63 10.38
CA ARG A 269 10.31 -47.12 10.32
C ARG A 269 11.19 -46.49 11.40
N TRP A 270 11.02 -45.21 11.68
CA TRP A 270 11.70 -44.50 12.77
C TRP A 270 11.30 -45.05 14.14
N ILE A 271 10.01 -45.26 14.37
CA ILE A 271 9.51 -45.91 15.59
C ILE A 271 10.12 -47.31 15.75
N ILE A 272 10.15 -48.12 14.69
CA ILE A 272 10.74 -49.47 14.71
C ILE A 272 12.25 -49.44 14.99
N THR A 273 13.00 -48.50 14.41
CA THR A 273 14.45 -48.37 14.67
C THR A 273 14.75 -47.79 16.05
N PHE A 274 13.87 -46.93 16.58
CA PHE A 274 13.96 -46.43 17.95
C PHE A 274 13.75 -47.55 18.97
N PHE A 275 12.80 -48.47 18.70
CA PHE A 275 12.52 -49.62 19.58
C PHE A 275 13.49 -50.80 19.41
N LYS A 276 14.15 -50.98 18.25
CA LYS A 276 15.03 -52.14 18.00
C LYS A 276 16.47 -52.01 18.48
N GLY A 277 16.89 -50.86 19.01
CA GLY A 277 18.25 -50.69 19.50
C GLY A 277 19.28 -50.68 18.37
N LYS A 278 20.40 -50.03 18.64
CA LYS A 278 21.36 -49.55 17.65
C LYS A 278 22.36 -50.65 17.23
N GLU A 279 21.91 -51.85 16.91
CA GLU A 279 22.80 -52.93 16.46
C GLU A 279 22.64 -53.18 14.95
N ASN A 280 23.77 -52.99 14.25
CA ASN A 280 24.01 -53.13 12.81
C ASN A 280 23.60 -51.93 11.93
N ILE A 281 24.31 -50.81 12.12
CA ILE A 281 24.40 -49.70 11.16
C ILE A 281 25.82 -49.73 10.55
N SER A 282 26.03 -50.53 9.51
CA SER A 282 27.28 -50.47 8.73
C SER A 282 27.09 -50.48 7.21
N ASP A 283 25.90 -50.81 6.68
CA ASP A 283 25.71 -50.98 5.23
C ASP A 283 24.78 -49.94 4.58
N VAL A 284 24.79 -48.69 5.04
CA VAL A 284 24.03 -47.63 4.36
C VAL A 284 24.96 -46.49 3.95
N PRO A 285 25.15 -46.23 2.63
CA PRO A 285 25.98 -45.13 2.17
C PRO A 285 25.26 -43.80 2.43
N GLY A 286 25.78 -43.03 3.37
CA GLY A 286 25.37 -41.66 3.65
C GLY A 286 25.41 -41.34 5.13
N LYS A 287 25.65 -40.04 5.42
CA LYS A 287 25.77 -39.55 6.79
C LYS A 287 24.39 -39.07 7.25
N ILE A 288 24.00 -39.50 8.45
CA ILE A 288 22.81 -38.97 9.13
C ILE A 288 23.17 -37.56 9.59
N SER A 289 22.62 -36.56 8.90
CA SER A 289 22.82 -35.15 9.21
C SER A 289 21.55 -34.55 9.81
N TRP A 290 21.72 -33.80 10.89
CA TRP A 290 20.62 -33.07 11.52
C TRP A 290 20.70 -31.60 11.17
N SER A 291 19.59 -31.05 10.67
CA SER A 291 19.41 -29.61 10.46
C SER A 291 18.04 -29.21 10.98
N ILE A 292 18.01 -28.06 11.66
CA ILE A 292 16.79 -27.36 12.11
C ILE A 292 15.74 -27.20 10.99
N LYS A 293 16.18 -27.17 9.72
CA LYS A 293 15.28 -26.96 8.57
C LYS A 293 14.66 -28.25 8.01
N ARG A 294 15.35 -29.38 8.10
CA ARG A 294 14.95 -30.63 7.41
C ARG A 294 14.58 -31.77 8.35
N CYS A 295 14.95 -31.68 9.63
CA CYS A 295 14.80 -32.72 10.66
C CYS A 295 15.33 -34.10 10.17
N CYS A 296 16.52 -34.51 10.62
CA CYS A 296 17.18 -35.79 10.26
C CYS A 296 17.07 -36.17 8.77
N TYR A 297 18.01 -35.73 7.94
CA TYR A 297 18.04 -36.09 6.51
C TYR A 297 19.29 -36.92 6.17
N TRP A 298 19.15 -37.76 5.15
CA TRP A 298 20.20 -38.65 4.67
C TRP A 298 21.00 -37.93 3.59
N GLU A 299 22.28 -37.64 3.83
CA GLU A 299 23.13 -36.92 2.87
C GLU A 299 24.13 -37.88 2.23
N THR A 300 24.06 -38.01 0.90
CA THR A 300 24.96 -38.87 0.11
C THR A 300 26.16 -38.09 -0.44
N GLU A 301 27.27 -38.76 -0.75
CA GLU A 301 28.45 -38.10 -1.35
C GLU A 301 28.15 -37.45 -2.71
N ILE A 302 27.16 -37.99 -3.44
CA ILE A 302 26.65 -37.45 -4.70
C ILE A 302 25.99 -36.08 -4.46
N ASP A 303 25.20 -35.92 -3.40
CA ASP A 303 24.56 -34.65 -3.05
C ASP A 303 25.58 -33.56 -2.71
N TYR A 304 26.67 -33.93 -2.03
CA TYR A 304 27.75 -33.01 -1.68
C TYR A 304 28.51 -32.50 -2.91
N SER A 305 28.91 -33.40 -3.81
CA SER A 305 29.63 -33.04 -5.03
C SER A 305 28.77 -32.21 -6.00
N ALA A 306 27.47 -32.52 -6.10
CA ALA A 306 26.52 -31.72 -6.87
C ALA A 306 26.39 -30.29 -6.31
N ARG A 307 26.26 -30.13 -4.99
CA ARG A 307 26.18 -28.80 -4.36
C ARG A 307 27.43 -27.96 -4.60
N LYS A 308 28.61 -28.58 -4.50
CA LYS A 308 29.88 -27.90 -4.77
C LYS A 308 29.98 -27.43 -6.22
N ALA A 309 29.54 -28.24 -7.19
CA ALA A 309 29.50 -27.84 -8.60
C ALA A 309 28.53 -26.67 -8.87
N GLU A 310 27.40 -26.61 -8.16
CA GLU A 310 26.47 -25.47 -8.21
C GLU A 310 27.09 -24.20 -7.62
N GLU A 311 27.78 -24.31 -6.48
CA GLU A 311 28.48 -23.18 -5.84
C GLU A 311 29.56 -22.59 -6.77
N GLU A 312 30.38 -23.43 -7.42
CA GLU A 312 31.38 -22.99 -8.39
C GLU A 312 30.75 -22.33 -9.64
N LYS A 313 29.60 -22.82 -10.10
CA LYS A 313 28.86 -22.22 -11.21
C LYS A 313 28.28 -20.86 -10.83
N TYR A 314 27.75 -20.73 -9.62
CA TYR A 314 27.21 -19.48 -9.08
C TYR A 314 28.31 -18.42 -8.96
N GLU A 315 29.49 -18.77 -8.45
CA GLU A 315 30.62 -17.84 -8.34
C GLU A 315 31.03 -17.27 -9.70
N LYS A 316 31.18 -18.13 -10.72
CA LYS A 316 31.49 -17.70 -12.09
C LYS A 316 30.41 -16.77 -12.65
N LEU A 317 29.14 -17.05 -12.38
CA LEU A 317 28.01 -16.24 -12.83
C LEU A 317 27.99 -14.87 -12.15
N ILE A 318 28.25 -14.80 -10.85
CA ILE A 318 28.32 -13.54 -10.09
C ILE A 318 29.44 -12.65 -10.63
N VAL A 319 30.63 -13.20 -10.91
CA VAL A 319 31.74 -12.43 -11.49
C VAL A 319 31.34 -11.85 -12.87
N GLN A 320 30.66 -12.62 -13.71
CA GLN A 320 30.16 -12.13 -15.00
C GLN A 320 29.12 -11.01 -14.84
N LEU A 321 28.17 -11.17 -13.91
CA LEU A 321 27.16 -10.15 -13.63
C LEU A 321 27.78 -8.85 -13.09
N ILE A 322 28.75 -8.95 -12.16
CA ILE A 322 29.46 -7.78 -11.63
C ILE A 322 30.18 -7.04 -12.75
N ARG A 323 30.92 -7.75 -13.62
CA ARG A 323 31.59 -7.13 -14.77
C ARG A 323 30.59 -6.42 -15.69
N ARG A 324 29.47 -7.07 -16.02
CA ARG A 324 28.43 -6.48 -16.87
C ARG A 324 27.76 -5.27 -16.21
N TYR A 325 27.48 -5.33 -14.92
CA TYR A 325 26.91 -4.22 -14.15
C TYR A 325 27.86 -3.02 -14.12
N LEU A 326 29.14 -3.23 -13.81
CA LEU A 326 30.13 -2.16 -13.78
C LEU A 326 30.28 -1.49 -15.15
N HIS A 327 30.38 -2.28 -16.22
CA HIS A 327 30.43 -1.78 -17.59
C HIS A 327 29.18 -0.98 -17.96
N CYS A 328 27.97 -1.50 -17.66
CA CYS A 328 26.73 -0.76 -17.89
C CYS A 328 26.65 0.53 -17.07
N LYS A 329 27.06 0.50 -15.80
CA LYS A 329 27.06 1.68 -14.92
C LYS A 329 27.98 2.77 -15.46
N GLU A 330 29.15 2.39 -15.95
CA GLU A 330 30.11 3.32 -16.56
C GLU A 330 29.55 3.94 -17.84
N ILE A 331 28.90 3.15 -18.69
CA ILE A 331 28.21 3.65 -19.88
C ILE A 331 27.09 4.61 -19.49
N THR A 332 26.25 4.24 -18.52
CA THR A 332 25.14 5.10 -18.08
C THR A 332 25.66 6.42 -17.51
N SER A 333 26.73 6.40 -16.70
CA SER A 333 27.38 7.63 -16.20
C SER A 333 27.82 8.53 -17.33
N ARG A 334 28.51 7.98 -18.33
CA ARG A 334 28.91 8.72 -19.54
C ARG A 334 27.71 9.25 -20.34
N CYS A 335 26.62 8.48 -20.44
CA CYS A 335 25.39 8.91 -21.11
C CYS A 335 24.63 10.02 -20.37
N THR A 336 24.64 10.02 -19.03
CA THR A 336 24.10 11.14 -18.24
C THR A 336 24.99 12.38 -18.30
N GLU A 337 26.30 12.22 -18.46
CA GLU A 337 27.25 13.32 -18.63
C GLU A 337 27.30 13.87 -20.07
N LEU A 338 26.95 13.06 -21.07
CA LEU A 338 26.90 13.41 -22.50
C LEU A 338 26.14 14.72 -22.83
N PRO A 339 24.94 15.03 -22.28
CA PRO A 339 24.29 16.32 -22.51
C PRO A 339 25.08 17.51 -21.91
N ASN A 340 25.80 17.29 -20.80
CA ASN A 340 26.63 18.32 -20.17
C ASN A 340 27.94 18.53 -20.96
N ILE A 341 28.55 17.44 -21.43
CA ILE A 341 29.75 17.45 -22.28
C ILE A 341 29.45 18.05 -23.65
N SER A 342 28.26 17.83 -24.22
CA SER A 342 27.86 18.44 -25.50
C SER A 342 27.87 19.97 -25.45
N ASN A 343 27.40 20.56 -24.34
CA ASN A 343 27.43 22.00 -24.13
C ASN A 343 28.86 22.51 -23.85
N ASP A 344 29.62 21.84 -22.97
CA ASP A 344 31.01 22.20 -22.67
C ASP A 344 31.94 22.06 -23.91
N PHE A 345 31.74 21.01 -24.71
CA PHE A 345 32.47 20.79 -25.96
C PHE A 345 32.12 21.86 -27.01
N LYS A 346 30.84 22.24 -27.11
CA LYS A 346 30.41 23.33 -27.99
C LYS A 346 31.05 24.66 -27.60
N ASP A 347 31.16 24.95 -26.30
CA ASP A 347 31.78 26.16 -25.79
C ASP A 347 33.30 26.17 -26.04
N LYS A 348 33.99 25.04 -25.78
CA LYS A 348 35.42 24.87 -26.10
C LYS A 348 35.71 25.01 -27.60
N LEU A 349 34.89 24.37 -28.44
CA LEU A 349 35.05 24.45 -29.90
C LEU A 349 34.83 25.88 -30.40
N LYS A 350 33.84 26.60 -29.84
CA LYS A 350 33.60 28.00 -30.16
C LYS A 350 34.79 28.88 -29.76
N GLU A 351 35.37 28.64 -28.59
CA GLU A 351 36.55 29.37 -28.11
C GLU A 351 37.77 29.13 -29.02
N GLU A 352 38.01 27.87 -29.42
CA GLU A 352 39.13 27.49 -30.29
C GLU A 352 38.98 28.08 -31.71
N ILE A 353 37.78 28.01 -32.30
CA ILE A 353 37.48 28.64 -33.60
C ILE A 353 37.65 30.16 -33.53
N THR A 354 37.17 30.79 -32.45
CA THR A 354 37.29 32.24 -32.26
C THR A 354 38.75 32.67 -32.11
N GLN A 355 39.57 31.84 -31.44
CA GLN A 355 41.00 32.08 -31.28
C GLN A 355 41.74 31.96 -32.62
N GLU A 356 41.44 30.93 -33.41
CA GLU A 356 42.00 30.73 -34.76
C GLU A 356 41.61 31.85 -35.72
N LEU A 357 40.32 32.22 -35.77
CA LEU A 357 39.86 33.36 -36.57
C LEU A 357 40.55 34.66 -36.13
N GLY A 358 40.68 34.90 -34.83
CA GLY A 358 41.37 36.06 -34.28
C GLY A 358 42.86 36.11 -34.68
N ARG A 359 43.56 34.97 -34.69
CA ARG A 359 44.95 34.86 -35.19
C ARG A 359 45.03 35.14 -36.68
N SER A 360 44.15 34.54 -37.48
CA SER A 360 44.10 34.71 -38.93
C SER A 360 43.78 36.15 -39.34
N LEU A 361 42.83 36.81 -38.67
CA LEU A 361 42.54 38.24 -38.85
C LEU A 361 43.74 39.12 -38.48
N LYS A 362 44.43 38.85 -37.36
CA LYS A 362 45.66 39.59 -37.00
C LYS A 362 46.75 39.45 -38.06
N LEU A 363 46.93 38.25 -38.63
CA LEU A 363 47.89 38.00 -39.71
C LEU A 363 47.48 38.71 -41.00
N TYR A 364 46.20 38.67 -41.36
CA TYR A 364 45.66 39.38 -42.51
C TYR A 364 45.85 40.90 -42.39
N THR A 365 45.46 41.48 -41.25
CA THR A 365 45.62 42.92 -40.98
C THR A 365 47.10 43.34 -41.01
N ARG A 366 48.00 42.51 -40.46
CA ARG A 366 49.46 42.73 -40.57
C ARG A 366 49.94 42.70 -42.02
N ARG A 367 49.47 41.76 -42.84
CA ARG A 367 49.82 41.70 -44.27
C ARG A 367 49.27 42.89 -45.05
N TYR A 368 48.02 43.28 -44.80
CA TYR A 368 47.38 44.43 -45.42
C TYR A 368 48.09 45.74 -45.10
N THR A 369 48.39 45.99 -43.82
CA THR A 369 49.18 47.17 -43.40
C THR A 369 50.59 47.18 -43.98
N ARG A 370 51.25 46.02 -44.09
CA ARG A 370 52.57 45.90 -44.74
C ARG A 370 52.49 46.22 -46.24
N ARG A 371 51.43 45.76 -46.92
CA ARG A 371 51.19 46.02 -48.35
C ARG A 371 50.83 47.48 -48.62
N ASN A 372 50.04 48.12 -47.76
CA ASN A 372 49.78 49.56 -47.86
C ASN A 372 51.03 50.40 -47.57
N ARG A 373 51.90 49.97 -46.64
CA ARG A 373 53.22 50.61 -46.45
C ARG A 373 54.10 50.51 -47.69
N THR A 374 54.16 49.35 -48.36
CA THR A 374 54.97 49.20 -49.58
C THR A 374 54.38 49.98 -50.75
N VAL A 375 53.06 50.02 -50.93
CA VAL A 375 52.42 50.85 -51.97
C VAL A 375 52.63 52.34 -51.72
N ARG A 376 52.56 52.79 -50.46
CA ARG A 376 52.87 54.19 -50.08
C ARG A 376 54.33 54.55 -50.36
N ASN A 377 55.27 53.64 -50.07
CA ASN A 377 56.68 53.84 -50.42
C ASN A 377 56.92 53.83 -51.93
N ARG A 378 56.17 53.04 -52.71
CA ARG A 378 56.29 53.01 -54.18
C ARG A 378 55.79 54.29 -54.83
N LYS A 379 54.65 54.83 -54.36
CA LYS A 379 54.17 56.16 -54.78
C LYS A 379 55.14 57.29 -54.45
N ASN A 380 55.84 57.22 -53.31
CA ASN A 380 56.89 58.19 -52.99
C ASN A 380 58.13 58.08 -53.90
N ASN A 381 58.38 56.92 -54.51
CA ASN A 381 59.52 56.71 -55.41
C ASN A 381 59.20 57.03 -56.89
N GLU A 382 57.96 56.81 -57.36
CA GLU A 382 57.55 57.15 -58.74
C GLU A 382 57.54 58.66 -59.02
N VAL A 383 57.39 59.51 -58.00
CA VAL A 383 57.52 60.97 -58.14
C VAL A 383 58.96 61.42 -58.46
N ARG A 384 59.97 60.55 -58.29
CA ARG A 384 61.40 60.88 -58.53
C ARG A 384 61.95 60.44 -59.89
N GLY A 385 61.18 59.74 -60.74
CA GLY A 385 61.76 58.93 -61.82
C GLY A 385 61.59 59.37 -63.29
N ASN A 386 60.84 60.44 -63.59
CA ASN A 386 60.59 60.84 -64.98
C ASN A 386 61.44 62.06 -65.37
N ASP A 387 62.66 61.82 -65.86
CA ASP A 387 63.37 62.73 -66.78
C ASP A 387 64.36 61.91 -67.64
N VAL A 388 64.35 62.22 -68.95
CA VAL A 388 65.35 61.94 -70.00
C VAL A 388 65.11 60.77 -70.99
N GLU A 389 65.07 61.19 -72.26
CA GLU A 389 64.82 60.53 -73.56
C GLU A 389 66.02 59.72 -74.16
N PRO A 390 65.81 58.97 -75.27
CA PRO A 390 66.56 57.74 -75.59
C PRO A 390 67.67 57.91 -76.64
N ASN A 391 68.54 56.89 -76.76
CA ASN A 391 69.31 56.68 -77.99
C ASN A 391 69.52 55.18 -78.29
N TYR A 392 69.38 54.86 -79.58
CA TYR A 392 69.42 53.52 -80.17
C TYR A 392 70.86 53.01 -80.34
N GLN A 393 71.11 51.70 -80.16
CA GLN A 393 71.75 50.82 -81.17
C GLN A 393 72.03 49.38 -80.69
N ASN A 394 71.75 48.46 -81.63
CA ASN A 394 72.42 47.20 -81.96
C ASN A 394 72.35 45.96 -81.03
N ILE A 395 71.77 44.92 -81.64
CA ILE A 395 71.62 43.52 -81.23
C ILE A 395 72.92 42.74 -81.49
N PRO A 396 73.19 41.65 -80.77
CA PRO A 396 73.76 40.46 -81.42
C PRO A 396 72.93 39.20 -81.14
N PRO A 397 72.99 38.19 -82.03
CA PRO A 397 71.98 37.14 -82.09
C PRO A 397 72.40 35.88 -81.35
N ASN A 398 71.39 35.03 -81.17
CA ASN A 398 71.47 33.57 -81.23
C ASN A 398 72.20 32.87 -80.07
N ASN A 399 71.82 31.70 -79.64
CA ASN A 399 70.69 30.77 -79.76
C ASN A 399 71.23 29.51 -79.03
N CYS A 400 70.33 28.59 -78.65
CA CYS A 400 70.53 27.17 -78.28
C CYS A 400 69.76 26.89 -76.98
N ASN A 401 68.67 26.09 -76.98
CA ASN A 401 68.56 24.64 -77.26
C ASN A 401 69.61 23.85 -76.45
N CYS A 402 69.27 22.87 -75.62
CA CYS A 402 68.21 21.86 -75.64
C CYS A 402 67.64 21.64 -74.24
#